data_AF-A0A0L6WIX6-F1
#
_entry.id   AF-A0A0L6WIX6-F1
#
_cell.length_a   1.000
_cell.length_b   1.000
_cell.length_c   1.000
_cell.angle_alpha   90.00
_cell.angle_beta   90.00
_cell.angle_gamma   90.00
#
_symmetry.space_group_name_H-M   'P 1'
#
loop_
_entity.id
_entity.type
_entity.pdbx_description
1 polymer ?
#
loop_
_entity_poly.entity_id
_entity_poly.type
_entity_poly.pdbx_seq_one_letter_code
_entity_poly.pdbx_strand_id
1 'polypeptide(L)'
;MTTPSTSFYTDFIPVNRKKRKNKSRPAKEPLLAIIQRLRDELLSAQDNDWLPQCQQIITESFVDRPAPEQIICLGLGSPAASPNARAQLAFLIVISQYLHIVST
;
A
#
# COMPACT_ATOMS: atom_id res chain seq x y z
N MET A 1 17.28 15.99 53.90
CA MET A 1 16.62 17.13 53.24
C MET A 1 16.17 16.67 51.86
N THR A 2 14.90 16.33 51.69
CA THR A 2 14.32 15.81 50.45
C THR A 2 13.29 16.80 49.93
N THR A 3 13.52 17.36 48.74
CA THR A 3 12.56 18.19 48.03
C THR A 3 11.60 17.30 47.24
N PRO A 4 10.27 17.46 47.34
CA PRO A 4 9.36 16.82 46.41
C PRO A 4 9.24 17.70 45.15
N SER A 5 9.73 17.16 44.03
CA SER A 5 9.48 17.71 42.69
C SER A 5 7.99 17.54 42.37
N THR A 6 7.24 18.63 42.43
CA THR A 6 5.81 18.63 42.08
C THR A 6 5.71 18.99 40.60
N SER A 7 5.64 17.97 39.73
CA SER A 7 5.36 18.19 38.31
C SER A 7 3.93 18.71 38.17
N PHE A 8 3.78 19.94 37.68
CA PHE A 8 2.49 20.52 37.33
C PHE A 8 1.89 19.75 36.16
N TYR A 9 1.03 18.77 36.46
CA TYR A 9 0.18 18.14 35.46
C TYR A 9 -0.92 19.15 35.12
N THR A 10 -0.84 19.77 33.95
CA THR A 10 -1.92 20.61 33.46
C THR A 10 -3.09 19.70 33.09
N ASP A 11 -4.24 19.94 33.72
CA ASP A 11 -5.46 19.18 33.46
C ASP A 11 -5.77 19.16 31.96
N PHE A 12 -6.00 17.96 31.44
CA PHE A 12 -6.35 17.76 30.04
C PHE A 12 -7.70 18.43 29.76
N ILE A 13 -7.68 19.53 29.00
CA ILE A 13 -8.89 20.20 28.53
C ILE A 13 -9.33 19.52 27.23
N PRO A 14 -10.45 18.78 27.20
CA PRO A 14 -10.92 18.14 25.98
C PRO A 14 -11.36 19.20 24.97
N VAL A 15 -10.67 19.30 23.84
CA VAL A 15 -11.11 20.16 22.74
C VAL A 15 -12.39 19.61 22.11
N ASN A 16 -13.49 20.36 22.23
CA ASN A 16 -14.75 20.05 21.58
C ASN A 16 -14.60 20.24 20.05
N ARG A 17 -14.21 19.16 19.37
CA ARG A 17 -14.15 19.13 17.90
C ARG A 17 -15.57 19.14 17.37
N LYS A 18 -16.05 20.31 16.93
CA LYS A 18 -17.30 20.49 16.20
C LYS A 18 -17.33 19.49 15.04
N LYS A 19 -18.12 18.42 15.16
CA LYS A 19 -18.31 17.42 14.10
C LYS A 19 -18.85 18.16 12.88
N ARG A 20 -18.04 18.32 11.82
CA ARG A 20 -18.51 18.79 10.52
C ARG A 20 -19.44 17.72 9.94
N LYS A 21 -20.72 17.78 10.33
CA LYS A 21 -21.79 16.92 9.83
C LYS A 21 -22.08 17.37 8.39
N ASN A 22 -22.15 16.40 7.47
CA ASN A 22 -22.62 16.57 6.09
C ASN A 22 -21.83 17.47 5.15
N LYS A 23 -20.53 17.21 4.95
CA LYS A 23 -19.97 17.49 3.62
C LYS A 23 -20.21 16.25 2.78
N SER A 24 -21.13 16.36 1.82
CA SER A 24 -21.33 15.37 0.76
C SER A 24 -19.96 14.96 0.24
N ARG A 25 -19.53 13.73 0.54
CA ARG A 25 -18.29 13.21 -0.02
C ARG A 25 -18.64 12.82 -1.45
N PRO A 26 -17.86 13.25 -2.45
CA PRO A 26 -18.06 12.78 -3.81
C PRO A 26 -18.04 11.24 -3.80
N ALA A 27 -18.84 10.64 -4.68
CA ALA A 27 -18.86 9.19 -4.83
C ALA A 27 -17.42 8.70 -5.00
N LYS A 28 -17.01 7.79 -4.11
CA LYS A 28 -15.64 7.26 -4.13
C LYS A 28 -15.50 6.41 -5.39
N GLU A 29 -14.47 6.70 -6.18
CA GLU A 29 -14.13 5.90 -7.34
C GLU A 29 -14.01 4.41 -6.94
N PRO A 30 -14.61 3.47 -7.69
CA PRO A 30 -14.48 2.05 -7.42
C PRO A 30 -13.01 1.62 -7.40
N LEU A 31 -12.63 0.77 -6.44
CA LEU A 31 -11.25 0.32 -6.29
C LEU A 31 -10.70 -0.30 -7.58
N LEU A 32 -11.52 -1.09 -8.28
CA LEU A 32 -11.12 -1.73 -9.54
C LEU A 32 -10.69 -0.72 -10.61
N ALA A 33 -11.45 0.38 -10.77
CA ALA A 33 -11.12 1.43 -11.72
C ALA A 33 -9.79 2.12 -11.37
N ILE A 34 -9.55 2.38 -10.08
CA ILE A 34 -8.28 2.94 -9.62
C ILE A 34 -7.12 1.98 -9.92
N ILE A 35 -7.29 0.68 -9.67
CA ILE A 35 -6.24 -0.32 -9.93
C ILE A 35 -5.98 -0.46 -11.43
N GLN A 36 -7.01 -0.47 -12.28
CA GLN A 36 -6.85 -0.49 -13.73
C GLN A 36 -6.06 0.72 -14.23
N ARG A 37 -6.44 1.94 -13.80
CA ARG A 37 -5.69 3.14 -14.16
C ARG A 37 -4.22 3.07 -13.76
N LEU A 38 -3.94 2.65 -12.51
CA LEU A 38 -2.57 2.49 -12.05
C LEU A 38 -1.80 1.44 -12.87
N ARG A 39 -2.44 0.35 -13.27
CA ARG A 39 -1.80 -0.63 -14.16
C ARG A 39 -1.49 -0.05 -15.53
N ASP A 40 -2.42 0.72 -16.11
CA ASP A 40 -2.21 1.35 -17.40
C ASP A 40 -1.06 2.36 -17.31
N GLU A 41 -1.01 3.17 -16.25
CA GLU A 41 0.10 4.10 -15.96
C GLU A 41 1.44 3.37 -15.81
N LEU A 42 1.46 2.21 -15.13
CA LEU A 42 2.65 1.38 -14.99
C LEU A 42 3.16 0.84 -16.34
N LEU A 43 2.24 0.43 -17.23
CA LEU A 43 2.56 -0.16 -18.53
C LEU A 43 2.86 0.89 -19.61
N SER A 44 2.25 2.07 -19.50
CA SER A 44 2.44 3.18 -20.43
C SER A 44 3.64 4.06 -20.09
N ALA A 45 4.37 3.77 -19.02
CA ALA A 45 5.57 4.50 -18.60
C ALA A 45 6.72 4.26 -19.60
N GLN A 46 6.61 4.90 -20.76
CA GLN A 46 7.44 4.71 -21.95
C GLN A 46 8.92 5.08 -21.73
N ASP A 47 9.21 5.89 -20.71
CA ASP A 47 10.55 6.36 -20.34
C ASP A 47 11.19 5.58 -19.17
N ASN A 48 10.60 4.46 -18.76
CA ASN A 48 10.87 3.91 -17.44
C ASN A 48 11.16 2.39 -17.49
N ASP A 49 12.44 2.06 -17.71
CA ASP A 49 12.97 0.68 -17.75
C ASP A 49 12.89 -0.07 -16.41
N TRP A 50 12.40 0.57 -15.35
CA TRP A 50 12.37 -0.03 -14.02
C TRP A 50 11.45 -1.26 -13.96
N LEU A 51 10.34 -1.31 -14.70
CA LEU A 51 9.42 -2.45 -14.67
C LEU A 51 10.07 -3.71 -15.29
N PRO A 52 10.66 -3.64 -16.50
CA PRO A 52 11.50 -4.72 -17.03
C PRO A 52 12.65 -5.12 -16.09
N GLN A 53 13.33 -4.16 -15.46
CA GLN A 53 14.40 -4.46 -14.49
C GLN A 53 13.86 -5.21 -13.28
N CYS A 54 12.71 -4.81 -12.72
CA CYS A 54 12.05 -5.53 -11.63
C CYS A 54 11.66 -6.95 -12.06
N GLN A 55 11.10 -7.11 -13.26
CA GLN A 55 10.77 -8.42 -13.81
C GLN A 55 12.01 -9.31 -13.91
N GLN A 56 13.13 -8.78 -14.40
CA GLN A 56 14.40 -9.50 -14.48
C GLN A 56 14.90 -9.92 -13.09
N ILE A 57 15.00 -8.99 -12.13
CA ILE A 57 15.44 -9.26 -10.76
C ILE A 57 14.60 -10.36 -10.12
N ILE A 58 13.28 -10.30 -10.31
CA ILE A 58 12.36 -11.28 -9.76
C ILE A 58 12.58 -12.65 -10.41
N THR A 59 12.65 -12.73 -11.74
CA THR A 59 12.93 -13.98 -12.47
C THR A 59 14.24 -14.60 -12.02
N GLU A 60 15.32 -13.83 -11.98
CA GLU A 60 16.64 -14.28 -11.53
C GLU A 60 16.63 -14.77 -10.07
N SER A 61 15.81 -14.16 -9.22
CA SER A 61 15.65 -14.59 -7.83
C SER A 61 14.93 -15.93 -7.70
N PHE A 62 14.10 -16.30 -8.67
CA PHE A 62 13.37 -17.56 -8.71
C PHE A 62 14.13 -18.70 -9.42
N VAL A 63 15.19 -18.39 -10.19
CA VAL A 63 16.02 -19.42 -10.83
C VAL A 63 16.61 -20.34 -9.75
N ASP A 64 16.46 -21.65 -9.94
CA ASP A 64 17.00 -22.72 -9.10
C ASP A 64 16.52 -22.76 -7.64
N ARG A 65 15.40 -22.11 -7.31
CA ARG A 65 14.80 -22.21 -5.96
C ARG A 65 13.60 -23.15 -5.93
N PRO A 66 13.52 -24.07 -4.95
CA PRO A 66 12.29 -24.80 -4.70
C PRO A 66 11.16 -23.83 -4.33
N ALA A 67 9.92 -24.24 -4.56
CA ALA A 67 8.75 -23.45 -4.20
C ALA A 67 8.85 -23.01 -2.72
N PRO A 68 8.55 -21.74 -2.39
CA PRO A 68 8.70 -21.25 -1.03
C PRO A 68 7.74 -21.99 -0.09
N GLU A 69 8.29 -22.62 0.95
CA GLU A 69 7.50 -23.31 1.99
C GLU A 69 6.74 -22.33 2.89
N GLN A 70 7.18 -21.08 2.94
CA GLN A 70 6.59 -20.04 3.77
C GLN A 70 6.33 -18.77 2.95
N ILE A 71 5.06 -18.38 2.88
CA ILE A 71 4.63 -17.13 2.26
C ILE A 71 4.51 -16.08 3.37
N ILE A 72 5.26 -14.98 3.26
CA ILE A 72 5.16 -13.85 4.19
C ILE A 72 4.32 -12.75 3.54
N CYS A 73 3.22 -12.38 4.19
CA CYS A 73 2.43 -11.21 3.80
C CYS A 73 3.08 -9.94 4.36
N LEU A 74 3.66 -9.10 3.50
CA LEU A 74 4.43 -7.90 3.88
C LEU A 74 3.61 -6.73 4.47
N GLY A 75 2.36 -6.96 4.90
CA GLY A 75 1.57 -5.92 5.58
C GLY A 75 1.39 -4.64 4.74
N LEU A 76 1.14 -4.78 3.43
CA LEU A 76 1.05 -3.68 2.45
C LEU A 76 -0.09 -2.67 2.73
N GLY A 77 -0.86 -2.86 3.80
CA GLY A 77 -2.03 -2.08 4.15
C GLY A 77 -3.25 -2.44 3.32
N SER A 78 -4.31 -1.64 3.45
CA SER A 78 -5.56 -1.86 2.70
C SER A 78 -5.59 -1.00 1.43
N PRO A 79 -5.75 -1.59 0.22
CA PRO A 79 -5.97 -0.86 -1.02
C PRO A 79 -7.18 0.08 -0.96
N ALA A 80 -8.18 -0.23 -0.14
CA ALA A 80 -9.33 0.62 0.08
C ALA A 80 -8.99 1.94 0.81
N ALA A 81 -7.91 1.96 1.60
CA ALA A 81 -7.55 3.09 2.47
C ALA A 81 -6.26 3.81 2.06
N SER A 82 -5.29 3.11 1.45
CA SER A 82 -3.95 3.65 1.18
C SER A 82 -3.66 3.76 -0.33
N PRO A 83 -3.23 4.93 -0.83
CA PRO A 83 -2.72 5.06 -2.20
C PRO A 83 -1.54 4.13 -2.49
N ASN A 84 -0.59 4.00 -1.56
CA ASN A 84 0.56 3.13 -1.73
C ASN A 84 0.14 1.66 -1.80
N ALA A 85 -0.83 1.25 -0.99
CA ALA A 85 -1.37 -0.11 -1.06
C ALA A 85 -2.03 -0.41 -2.42
N ARG A 86 -2.64 0.59 -3.06
CA ARG A 86 -3.20 0.45 -4.41
C ARG A 86 -2.10 0.32 -5.46
N ALA A 87 -1.06 1.15 -5.40
CA ALA A 87 0.08 1.07 -6.30
C ALA A 87 0.81 -0.27 -6.17
N GLN A 88 1.06 -0.72 -4.94
CA GLN A 88 1.65 -2.02 -4.66
C GLN A 88 0.78 -3.17 -5.19
N LEU A 89 -0.54 -3.11 -4.98
CA LEU A 89 -1.45 -4.12 -5.53
C LEU A 89 -1.43 -4.14 -7.06
N ALA A 90 -1.47 -2.96 -7.71
CA ALA A 90 -1.38 -2.86 -9.17
C ALA A 90 -0.09 -3.48 -9.71
N PHE A 91 1.05 -3.17 -9.09
CA PHE A 91 2.35 -3.77 -9.41
C PHE A 91 2.34 -5.29 -9.23
N LEU A 92 1.85 -5.79 -8.08
CA LEU A 92 1.80 -7.23 -7.81
C LEU A 92 0.94 -7.98 -8.83
N ILE A 93 -0.17 -7.41 -9.28
CA ILE A 93 -1.01 -8.01 -10.33
C ILE A 93 -0.25 -8.07 -11.66
N VAL A 94 0.49 -7.02 -12.02
CA VAL A 94 1.30 -7.00 -13.25
C VAL A 94 2.37 -8.09 -13.18
N ILE A 95 3.08 -8.19 -12.05
CA ILE A 95 4.12 -9.22 -11.84
C ILE A 95 3.52 -10.62 -11.81
N SER A 96 2.39 -10.84 -11.15
CA SER A 96 1.76 -12.17 -11.09
C SER A 96 1.34 -12.65 -12.47
N GLN A 97 0.86 -11.74 -13.33
CA GLN A 97 0.54 -12.05 -14.72
C GLN A 97 1.79 -12.35 -15.55
N TYR A 98 2.86 -11.57 -15.38
CA TYR A 98 4.15 -11.80 -16.02
C TYR A 98 4.76 -13.17 -15.64
N LEU A 99 4.65 -13.56 -14.37
CA LEU A 99 5.14 -14.83 -13.86
C LEU A 99 4.17 -16.02 -14.08
N HIS A 100 3.01 -15.78 -14.71
CA HIS A 100 1.96 -16.78 -14.89
C HIS A 100 1.48 -17.46 -13.58
N ILE A 101 1.48 -16.74 -12.47
CA ILE A 101 0.98 -17.24 -11.18
C ILE A 101 -0.55 -17.21 -11.21
N VAL A 102 -1.17 -18.39 -11.28
CA VAL A 102 -2.62 -18.55 -11.31
C VAL A 102 -3.17 -18.42 -9.88
N SER A 103 -4.15 -17.53 -9.66
CA SER A 103 -5.00 -17.60 -8.46
C SER A 103 -6.02 -18.71 -8.67
N THR A 104 -5.80 -19.86 -8.03
CA THR A 104 -6.80 -20.93 -7.88
C THR A 104 -7.93 -20.50 -6.96
#